data_AF-A0A652NQ92-F1
#
_entry.id   AF-A0A652NQ92-F1
#
_cell.length_a   1.000
_cell.length_b   1.000
_cell.length_c   1.000
_cell.angle_alpha   90.00
_cell.angle_beta   90.00
_cell.angle_gamma   90.00
#
_symmetry.space_group_name_H-M   'P 1'
#
loop_
_entity.id
_entity.type
_entity.pdbx_description
1 polymer ?
#
loop_
_entity_poly.entity_id
_entity_poly.type
_entity_poly.pdbx_seq_one_letter_code
_entity_poly.pdbx_strand_id
1 'polypeptide(L)' 'MRAGPAESVRPGFTRATPSEGRPAAYLVRMLHNEKKTAFKSSCKPVAEGSYFYGLDELRHCLAHG' A
#
# COMPACT_ATOMS: atom_id res chain seq x y z
N MET A 1 48.71 -9.67 2.56
CA MET A 1 47.43 -9.92 3.26
C MET A 1 46.32 -9.23 2.47
N ARG A 2 45.50 -9.94 1.69
CA ARG A 2 44.35 -9.34 0.97
C ARG A 2 43.13 -9.41 1.88
N ALA A 3 42.53 -8.26 2.19
CA ALA A 3 41.24 -8.19 2.85
C ALA A 3 40.13 -8.62 1.88
N GLY A 4 39.22 -9.50 2.32
CA GLY A 4 38.03 -9.90 1.58
C GLY A 4 36.94 -8.81 1.60
N PRO A 5 35.98 -8.83 0.67
CA PRO A 5 34.92 -7.83 0.63
C PRO A 5 34.01 -8.01 1.84
N ALA A 6 33.78 -6.92 2.58
CA ALA A 6 32.74 -6.86 3.59
C ALA A 6 31.38 -6.98 2.89
N GLU A 7 30.78 -8.16 2.95
CA GLU A 7 29.42 -8.38 2.47
C GLU A 7 28.47 -7.60 3.38
N SER A 8 27.90 -6.54 2.81
CA SER A 8 27.04 -5.57 3.47
C SER A 8 25.77 -6.27 3.97
N VAL A 9 25.70 -6.58 5.26
CA VAL A 9 24.43 -6.80 5.95
C VAL A 9 23.64 -5.50 5.84
N ARG A 10 22.69 -5.45 4.90
CA ARG A 10 21.72 -4.37 4.78
C ARG A 10 20.49 -4.75 5.62
N PRO A 11 20.19 -4.05 6.72
CA PRO A 11 18.91 -4.25 7.41
C PRO A 11 17.78 -3.91 6.42
N GLY A 12 16.90 -4.88 6.19
CA GLY A 12 15.84 -4.81 5.19
C GLY A 12 14.76 -3.81 5.59
N PHE A 13 14.89 -2.58 5.11
CA PHE A 13 13.80 -1.60 4.96
C PHE A 13 14.06 -0.75 3.71
N THR A 14 14.12 -1.38 2.53
CA THR A 14 14.04 -0.61 1.28
C THR A 14 12.59 -0.14 1.11
N ARG A 15 12.37 1.17 1.25
CA ARG A 15 11.18 1.83 0.71
C ARG A 15 11.12 1.48 -0.77
N ALA A 16 10.11 0.71 -1.18
CA ALA A 16 9.82 0.48 -2.60
C ALA A 16 9.47 1.85 -3.21
N THR A 17 10.47 2.55 -3.72
CA THR A 17 10.23 3.70 -4.59
C THR A 17 9.61 3.15 -5.87
N PRO A 18 8.49 3.71 -6.35
CA PRO A 18 8.01 3.35 -7.67
C PRO A 18 9.18 3.49 -8.65
N SER A 19 9.38 2.48 -9.50
CA SER A 19 10.40 2.52 -10.54
C SER A 19 10.29 3.85 -11.28
N GLU A 20 11.40 4.55 -11.39
CA GLU A 20 11.51 5.90 -11.92
C GLU A 20 10.65 6.02 -13.20
N GLY A 21 9.57 6.80 -13.14
CA GLY A 21 8.60 6.98 -14.25
C GLY A 21 7.20 6.38 -14.07
N ARG A 22 6.87 5.69 -12.96
CA ARG A 22 5.48 5.31 -12.63
C ARG A 22 4.90 6.17 -11.49
N PRO A 23 3.65 6.65 -11.60
CA PRO A 23 3.01 7.36 -10.50
C PRO A 23 2.88 6.44 -9.27
N ALA A 24 3.04 7.00 -8.08
CA ALA A 24 2.87 6.27 -6.84
C ALA A 24 1.41 5.83 -6.68
N ALA A 25 1.20 4.57 -6.30
CA ALA A 25 -0.12 4.05 -5.95
C ALA A 25 -0.38 4.24 -4.44
N TYR A 26 -1.50 4.87 -4.10
CA TYR A 26 -1.91 5.07 -2.71
C TYR A 26 -2.91 4.01 -2.28
N LEU A 27 -2.59 3.29 -1.20
CA LEU A 27 -3.48 2.34 -0.55
C LEU A 27 -4.03 2.94 0.74
N VAL A 28 -5.34 2.88 0.89
CA VAL A 28 -6.08 3.43 2.03
C VAL A 28 -6.76 2.29 2.79
N ARG A 29 -6.73 2.34 4.11
CA ARG A 29 -7.46 1.45 5.01
C ARG A 29 -8.20 2.26 6.07
N MET A 30 -9.46 1.93 6.32
CA MET A 30 -10.25 2.55 7.38
C MET A 30 -10.07 1.81 8.71
N LEU A 31 -10.03 2.57 9.80
CA LEU A 31 -10.17 2.08 11.16
C LEU A 31 -11.35 2.81 11.81
N HIS A 32 -12.31 2.06 12.35
CA HIS A 32 -13.40 2.61 13.15
C HIS A 32 -13.29 2.03 14.56
N ASN A 33 -13.15 2.91 15.57
CA ASN A 33 -12.82 2.51 16.95
C ASN A 33 -11.59 1.59 16.99
N GLU A 34 -10.54 1.98 16.27
CA GLU A 34 -9.27 1.24 16.12
C GLU A 34 -9.40 -0.14 15.45
N LYS A 35 -10.60 -0.54 15.03
CA LYS A 35 -10.86 -1.81 14.36
C LYS A 35 -10.91 -1.62 12.85
N LYS A 36 -10.25 -2.53 12.12
CA LYS A 36 -10.34 -2.59 10.66
C LYS A 36 -11.78 -2.84 10.24
N THR A 37 -12.29 -2.00 9.36
CA THR A 37 -13.61 -2.15 8.75
C THR A 37 -13.52 -1.95 7.25
N ALA A 38 -14.43 -2.59 6.51
CA ALA A 38 -14.57 -2.34 5.09
C ALA A 38 -15.21 -0.96 4.86
N PHE A 39 -14.94 -0.37 3.69
CA PHE A 39 -15.72 0.76 3.20
C PHE A 39 -17.12 0.29 2.78
N LYS A 40 -17.97 1.21 2.29
CA LYS A 40 -19.27 0.89 1.70
C LYS A 40 -19.14 -0.25 0.68
N SER A 41 -20.16 -1.10 0.56
CA SER A 41 -20.17 -2.24 -0.36
C SER A 41 -20.09 -1.87 -1.84
N SER A 42 -20.35 -0.60 -2.18
CA SER A 42 -20.13 -0.04 -3.51
C SER A 42 -18.65 0.13 -3.87
N CYS A 43 -17.76 0.14 -2.89
CA CYS A 43 -16.31 0.28 -3.08
C CYS A 43 -15.63 -1.09 -3.25
N LYS A 44 -14.63 -1.17 -4.13
CA LYS A 44 -13.90 -2.41 -4.44
C LYS A 44 -12.52 -2.44 -3.77
N PRO A 45 -12.21 -3.45 -2.93
CA PRO A 45 -10.88 -3.60 -2.37
C PRO A 45 -9.87 -4.04 -3.44
N VAL A 46 -8.57 -3.82 -3.20
CA VAL A 46 -7.50 -4.19 -4.14
C VAL A 46 -7.32 -5.71 -4.33
N ALA A 47 -7.90 -6.50 -3.43
CA ALA A 47 -7.95 -7.96 -3.52
C ALA A 47 -9.15 -8.47 -2.71
N GLU A 48 -9.62 -9.67 -3.03
CA GLU A 48 -10.66 -10.34 -2.25
C GLU A 48 -10.23 -10.53 -0.79
N GLY A 49 -11.13 -10.25 0.16
CA GLY A 49 -10.84 -10.28 1.59
C GLY A 49 -9.91 -9.17 2.11
N SER A 50 -9.45 -8.25 1.26
CA SER A 50 -8.60 -7.13 1.66
C SER A 50 -9.39 -5.98 2.28
N TYR A 51 -8.73 -5.24 3.17
CA TYR A 51 -9.21 -3.98 3.74
C TYR A 51 -8.52 -2.76 3.14
N PHE A 52 -7.74 -2.95 2.08
CA PHE A 52 -7.04 -1.88 1.37
C PHE A 52 -7.77 -1.53 0.08
N TYR A 53 -7.88 -0.24 -0.19
CA TYR A 53 -8.56 0.33 -1.35
C TYR A 53 -7.62 1.32 -2.04
N GLY A 54 -7.72 1.42 -3.36
CA GLY A 54 -7.03 2.47 -4.11
C GLY A 54 -7.64 3.84 -3.82
N LEU A 55 -6.81 4.89 -3.81
CA LEU A 55 -7.32 6.25 -3.61
C LEU A 55 -8.34 6.66 -4.68
N ASP A 56 -8.12 6.29 -5.94
CA ASP A 56 -9.03 6.63 -7.05
C ASP A 56 -10.37 5.90 -6.93
N GLU A 57 -10.35 4.63 -6.50
CA GLU A 57 -11.56 3.86 -6.22
C GLU A 57 -12.40 4.55 -5.13
N LEU A 58 -11.77 4.96 -4.03
CA LEU A 58 -12.48 5.65 -2.95
C LEU A 58 -13.04 7.01 -3.40
N ARG A 59 -12.30 7.78 -4.21
CA ARG A 59 -12.80 9.04 -4.77
C ARG A 59 -14.05 8.82 -5.61
N HIS A 60 -14.10 7.74 -6.37
CA HIS A 60 -15.24 7.40 -7.22
C HIS A 60 -16.43 6.85 -6.41
N CYS A 61 -16.24 5.77 -5.64
CA CYS A 61 -17.35 5.09 -4.97
C CYS A 61 -17.98 5.95 -3.86
N LEU A 62 -17.23 6.83 -3.19
CA LEU A 62 -17.77 7.70 -2.14
C LEU A 62 -18.53 8.91 -2.70
N ALA A 63 -18.29 9.30 -3.95
CA ALA A 63 -19.02 10.38 -4.61
C ALA A 63 -20.37 9.93 -5.18
N HIS A 64 -20.53 8.63 -5.44
CA HIS A 64 -21.68 8.08 -6.19
C HIS A 64 -22.47 6.99 -5.43
N GLY A 65 -22.10 6.67 -4.18
CA GLY A 65 -22.66 5.53 -3.43
C GLY A 65 -23.30 5.86 -2.10
#